data_AF-A0A947RKF6-F1
#
_entry.id   AF-A0A947RKF6-F1
#
_cell.length_a   1.000
_cell.length_b   1.000
_cell.length_c   1.000
_cell.angle_alpha   90.00
_cell.angle_beta   90.00
_cell.angle_gamma   90.00
#
_symmetry.space_group_name_H-M   'P 1'
#
loop_
_entity.id
_entity.type
_entity.pdbx_description
1 polymer ?
#
loop_
_entity_poly.entity_id
_entity_poly.type
_entity_poly.pdbx_seq_one_letter_code
_entity_poly.pdbx_strand_id
1 'polypeptide(L)'
;MRSITFLLCVVALSSVGIFGQSADWTIWNMPSDKSFPGDLAWMIDNSLFVVLHEPEALARFEPDHDRLLAWTLPVPASEFVLTNSGLFFTAQRDASIGWLQPDANHIETWPLPSPTAEPIFLRESSFGDGVENCWYLDWELGRLGLFEPEQLTSTFLPGTDPVIISVTQTTRRVVGKTQAVDPALIMGEDGFAPATYLHLPVETDNYREWGLVTMDPPAYALAEDVRGQVWIPDAVNGSLLALSPSDNVVRVYGLPDGLWIGSLAPIPRSTDIYFSAHSENDGVSKIGLLQPETGNVALWNIPGGSEIDAISLLVVDDALWFCDRGHGAVYRFELASSTFTWWETGGDDSPLYIVAGYPGEFWVSWEWSGKIARLRLPSE
;
A
#
# COMPACT_ATOMS: atom_id res chain seq x y z
N MET A 1 77.32 -7.66 14.33
CA MET A 1 76.00 -7.17 14.80
C MET A 1 74.95 -7.70 13.84
N ARG A 2 74.11 -8.65 14.28
CA ARG A 2 73.04 -9.24 13.47
C ARG A 2 71.77 -8.41 13.65
N SER A 3 71.25 -7.84 12.57
CA SER A 3 70.04 -7.02 12.59
C SER A 3 68.80 -7.91 12.68
N ILE A 4 68.03 -7.75 13.75
CA ILE A 4 66.74 -8.42 13.97
C ILE A 4 65.67 -7.49 13.38
N THR A 5 64.98 -7.97 12.33
CA THR A 5 63.84 -7.27 11.74
C THR A 5 62.58 -7.71 12.48
N PHE A 6 61.97 -6.81 13.24
CA PHE A 6 60.66 -7.03 13.84
C PHE A 6 59.58 -6.87 12.75
N LEU A 7 58.86 -7.96 12.46
CA LEU A 7 57.68 -7.94 11.62
C LEU A 7 56.53 -7.36 12.46
N LEU A 8 56.10 -6.14 12.17
CA LEU A 8 54.95 -5.52 12.81
C LEU A 8 53.68 -6.11 12.16
N CYS A 9 53.02 -7.05 12.85
CA CYS A 9 51.66 -7.48 12.48
C CYS A 9 50.69 -6.33 12.75
N VAL A 10 50.27 -5.62 11.70
CA VAL A 10 49.15 -4.69 11.77
C VAL A 10 47.88 -5.54 11.85
N VAL A 11 47.30 -5.63 13.04
CA VAL A 11 45.93 -6.12 13.22
C VAL A 11 45.01 -5.04 12.65
N ALA A 12 44.45 -5.29 11.46
CA ALA A 12 43.38 -4.48 10.93
C ALA A 12 42.14 -4.68 11.79
N LEU A 13 41.93 -3.76 12.74
CA LEU A 13 40.62 -3.56 13.36
C LEU A 13 39.70 -3.03 12.25
N SER A 14 38.88 -3.91 11.68
CA SER A 14 37.74 -3.49 10.87
C SER A 14 36.81 -2.71 11.79
N SER A 15 36.86 -1.38 11.67
CA SER A 15 35.79 -0.54 12.19
C SER A 15 34.52 -0.96 11.48
N VAL A 16 33.54 -1.45 12.24
CA VAL A 16 32.16 -1.51 11.77
C VAL A 16 31.71 -0.06 11.67
N GLY A 17 31.96 0.55 10.51
CA GLY A 17 31.41 1.86 10.20
C GLY A 17 29.90 1.69 10.03
N ILE A 18 29.13 2.40 10.85
CA ILE A 18 27.71 2.63 10.57
C ILE A 18 27.66 3.57 9.36
N PHE A 19 27.76 3.01 8.16
CA PHE A 19 27.49 3.72 6.92
C PHE A 19 25.99 3.62 6.64
N GLY A 20 25.21 4.38 7.40
CA GLY A 20 23.79 4.52 7.16
C GLY A 20 23.52 5.61 6.12
N GLN A 21 22.65 5.35 5.15
CA GLN A 21 22.17 6.38 4.23
C GLN A 21 21.40 7.43 5.04
N SER A 22 21.92 8.66 5.15
CA SER A 22 21.20 9.73 5.82
C SER A 22 19.96 10.12 5.03
N ALA A 23 18.90 10.54 5.70
CA ALA A 23 17.69 11.07 5.06
C ALA A 23 17.09 12.18 5.94
N ASP A 24 16.21 12.99 5.35
CA ASP A 24 15.53 14.08 6.05
C ASP A 24 14.03 13.84 6.06
N TRP A 25 13.44 13.84 7.27
CA TRP A 25 12.01 13.92 7.45
C TRP A 25 11.57 15.38 7.43
N THR A 26 10.54 15.68 6.65
CA THR A 26 9.67 16.86 6.82
C THR A 26 8.32 16.36 7.32
N ILE A 27 7.79 16.93 8.41
CA ILE A 27 6.64 16.38 9.14
C ILE A 27 5.62 17.49 9.32
N TRP A 28 4.39 17.28 8.85
CA TRP A 28 3.27 18.20 8.99
C TRP A 28 2.24 17.65 9.98
N ASN A 29 1.85 18.48 10.95
CA ASN A 29 0.75 18.15 11.85
C ASN A 29 -0.58 18.38 11.13
N MET A 30 -1.41 17.35 11.05
CA MET A 30 -2.78 17.48 10.56
C MET A 30 -3.62 18.33 11.54
N PRO A 31 -4.83 18.76 11.15
CA PRO A 31 -5.60 19.75 11.92
C PRO A 31 -5.86 19.36 13.38
N SER A 32 -5.82 18.07 13.70
CA SER A 32 -5.82 17.56 15.07
C SER A 32 -5.06 16.23 15.18
N ASP A 33 -4.66 15.85 16.39
CA ASP A 33 -4.08 14.52 16.68
C ASP A 33 -5.07 13.37 16.42
N LYS A 34 -6.36 13.68 16.25
CA LYS A 34 -7.41 12.74 15.88
C LYS A 34 -7.70 12.71 14.39
N SER A 35 -6.90 13.40 13.58
CA SER A 35 -7.16 13.43 12.15
C SER A 35 -6.95 12.09 11.48
N PHE A 36 -6.16 11.19 12.10
CA PHE A 36 -5.89 9.83 11.63
C PHE A 36 -5.73 9.77 10.11
N PRO A 37 -4.69 10.42 9.55
CA PRO A 37 -4.49 10.40 8.12
C PRO A 37 -4.30 8.96 7.66
N GLY A 38 -5.13 8.52 6.72
CA GLY A 38 -5.12 7.17 6.17
C GLY A 38 -4.39 7.13 4.83
N ASP A 39 -5.12 6.69 3.81
CA ASP A 39 -4.62 6.52 2.45
C ASP A 39 -4.07 7.81 1.83
N LEU A 40 -3.15 7.66 0.88
CA LEU A 40 -2.39 8.74 0.26
C LEU A 40 -2.32 8.56 -1.26
N ALA A 41 -2.35 9.66 -2.01
CA ALA A 41 -1.98 9.66 -3.43
C ALA A 41 -1.23 10.93 -3.80
N TRP A 42 -0.05 10.79 -4.41
CA TRP A 42 0.79 11.92 -4.81
C TRP A 42 0.50 12.37 -6.23
N MET A 43 0.58 13.69 -6.45
CA MET A 43 0.39 14.34 -7.75
C MET A 43 1.67 15.00 -8.22
N ILE A 44 1.91 15.00 -9.54
CA ILE A 44 3.09 15.60 -10.17
C ILE A 44 3.24 17.11 -9.94
N ASP A 45 2.16 17.79 -9.54
CA ASP A 45 2.20 19.21 -9.15
C ASP A 45 2.64 19.43 -7.69
N ASN A 46 3.26 18.41 -7.07
CA ASN A 46 3.72 18.39 -5.69
C ASN A 46 2.59 18.42 -4.64
N SER A 47 1.33 18.21 -5.03
CA SER A 47 0.26 18.01 -4.06
C SER A 47 0.09 16.54 -3.67
N LEU A 48 -0.56 16.31 -2.53
CA LEU A 48 -0.83 14.98 -1.99
C LEU A 48 -2.29 14.91 -1.57
N PHE A 49 -3.06 13.97 -2.10
CA PHE A 49 -4.38 13.66 -1.54
C PHE A 49 -4.23 12.77 -0.30
N VAL A 50 -5.09 13.00 0.69
CA VAL A 50 -5.11 12.27 1.97
C VAL A 50 -6.53 12.18 2.50
N VAL A 51 -6.92 11.01 3.01
CA VAL A 51 -8.15 10.85 3.81
C VAL A 51 -7.87 11.22 5.26
N LEU A 52 -8.78 12.00 5.86
CA LEU A 52 -8.76 12.39 7.26
C LEU A 52 -10.03 11.88 7.96
N HIS A 53 -9.90 11.02 8.97
CA HIS A 53 -11.05 10.53 9.73
C HIS A 53 -11.68 11.59 10.63
N GLU A 54 -10.92 12.56 11.16
CA GLU A 54 -11.46 13.80 11.72
C GLU A 54 -10.80 15.00 11.02
N PRO A 55 -11.52 15.76 10.18
CA PRO A 55 -12.96 16.01 10.20
C PRO A 55 -13.79 15.24 9.15
N GLU A 56 -13.53 13.96 8.90
CA GLU A 56 -14.23 13.15 7.88
C GLU A 56 -14.14 13.76 6.47
N ALA A 57 -12.92 14.04 6.02
CA ALA A 57 -12.67 14.76 4.78
C ALA A 57 -11.67 14.04 3.88
N LEU A 58 -11.88 14.15 2.57
CA LEU A 58 -10.84 13.92 1.58
C LEU A 58 -10.15 15.27 1.35
N ALA A 59 -8.84 15.33 1.51
CA ALA A 59 -8.11 16.59 1.48
C ALA A 59 -6.97 16.55 0.46
N ARG A 60 -6.76 17.68 -0.22
CA ARG A 60 -5.58 17.94 -1.03
C ARG A 60 -4.60 18.78 -0.21
N PHE A 61 -3.48 18.18 0.14
CA PHE A 61 -2.37 18.82 0.80
C PHE A 61 -1.44 19.49 -0.21
N GLU A 62 -1.13 20.77 0.04
CA GLU A 62 -0.20 21.57 -0.74
C GLU A 62 1.02 21.93 0.13
N PRO A 63 2.11 21.16 0.05
CA PRO A 63 3.28 21.35 0.90
C PRO A 63 4.00 22.68 0.68
N ASP A 64 3.95 23.24 -0.53
CA ASP A 64 4.59 24.53 -0.83
C ASP A 64 3.88 25.71 -0.17
N HIS A 65 2.64 25.49 0.31
CA HIS A 65 1.81 26.49 0.98
C HIS A 65 1.48 26.13 2.44
N ASP A 66 1.97 25.00 2.95
CA ASP A 66 1.65 24.45 4.27
C ASP A 66 0.12 24.48 4.55
N ARG A 67 -0.69 24.01 3.60
CA ARG A 67 -2.16 24.03 3.73
C ARG A 67 -2.83 22.81 3.12
N LEU A 68 -4.04 22.54 3.60
CA LEU A 68 -4.99 21.55 3.09
C LEU A 68 -6.17 22.27 2.45
N LEU A 69 -6.66 21.75 1.32
CA LEU A 69 -7.99 21.96 0.80
C LEU A 69 -8.81 20.72 1.16
N ALA A 70 -9.72 20.83 2.14
CA ALA A 70 -10.47 19.69 2.66
C ALA A 70 -11.94 19.71 2.22
N TRP A 71 -12.36 18.70 1.46
CA TRP A 71 -13.75 18.48 1.10
C TRP A 71 -14.41 17.59 2.15
N THR A 72 -15.40 18.13 2.87
CA THR A 72 -16.25 17.32 3.73
C THR A 72 -17.11 16.41 2.87
N LEU A 73 -17.04 15.11 3.11
CA LEU A 73 -17.81 14.13 2.36
C LEU A 73 -19.21 13.95 2.98
N PRO A 74 -20.24 13.61 2.19
CA PRO A 74 -21.56 13.25 2.72
C PRO A 74 -21.49 12.03 3.65
N VAL A 75 -20.55 11.12 3.37
CA VAL A 75 -20.25 9.91 4.12
C VAL A 75 -18.74 9.81 4.23
N PRO A 76 -18.18 9.49 5.42
CA PRO A 76 -16.73 9.40 5.59
C PRO A 76 -16.11 8.36 4.66
N ALA A 77 -15.02 8.75 3.99
CA ALA A 77 -14.23 7.82 3.21
C ALA A 77 -13.33 6.97 4.12
N SER A 78 -13.12 5.71 3.76
CA SER A 78 -12.07 4.88 4.37
C SER A 78 -10.81 4.81 3.49
N GLU A 79 -10.98 4.62 2.20
CA GLU A 79 -9.91 4.48 1.20
C GLU A 79 -10.29 5.26 -0.05
N PHE A 80 -9.31 5.56 -0.91
CA PHE A 80 -9.58 6.13 -2.22
C PHE A 80 -8.63 5.60 -3.27
N VAL A 81 -8.90 5.96 -4.52
CA VAL A 81 -7.92 5.85 -5.57
C VAL A 81 -8.02 7.06 -6.49
N LEU A 82 -6.86 7.62 -6.80
CA LEU A 82 -6.72 8.70 -7.75
C LEU A 82 -6.83 8.16 -9.18
N THR A 83 -7.66 8.80 -9.98
CA THR A 83 -7.81 8.54 -11.42
C THR A 83 -7.46 9.80 -12.22
N ASN A 84 -7.63 9.79 -13.55
CA ASN A 84 -7.34 10.99 -14.35
C ASN A 84 -8.39 12.08 -14.17
N SER A 85 -9.64 11.71 -13.86
CA SER A 85 -10.75 12.65 -13.72
C SER A 85 -11.02 13.11 -12.28
N GLY A 86 -10.53 12.37 -11.27
CA GLY A 86 -10.81 12.68 -9.87
C GLY A 86 -10.33 11.58 -8.93
N LEU A 87 -11.08 11.37 -7.84
CA LEU A 87 -10.78 10.38 -6.83
C LEU A 87 -12.02 9.52 -6.59
N PHE A 88 -11.95 8.23 -6.88
CA PHE A 88 -12.95 7.29 -6.37
C PHE A 88 -12.67 7.02 -4.90
N PHE A 89 -13.69 6.95 -4.06
CA PHE A 89 -13.54 6.66 -2.64
C PHE A 89 -14.60 5.68 -2.15
N THR A 90 -14.28 4.92 -1.11
CA THR A 90 -15.23 4.02 -0.45
C THR A 90 -16.11 4.82 0.51
N ALA A 91 -17.41 4.61 0.49
CA ALA A 91 -18.34 5.15 1.49
C ALA A 91 -18.95 3.97 2.26
N GLN A 92 -18.13 3.34 3.10
CA GLN A 92 -18.46 2.06 3.77
C GLN A 92 -19.83 2.08 4.46
N ARG A 93 -20.13 3.14 5.21
CA ARG A 93 -21.35 3.27 6.02
C ARG A 93 -22.64 3.43 5.21
N ASP A 94 -22.53 3.73 3.93
CA ASP A 94 -23.64 3.95 3.00
C ASP A 94 -23.68 2.87 1.90
N ALA A 95 -22.80 1.85 1.99
CA ALA A 95 -22.68 0.79 1.00
C ALA A 95 -22.54 1.37 -0.42
N SER A 96 -21.67 2.37 -0.61
CA SER A 96 -21.53 3.09 -1.88
C SER A 96 -20.09 3.35 -2.27
N ILE A 97 -19.85 3.55 -3.57
CA ILE A 97 -18.61 4.12 -4.11
C ILE A 97 -18.87 5.58 -4.44
N GLY A 98 -18.01 6.47 -3.98
CA GLY A 98 -18.06 7.90 -4.26
C GLY A 98 -17.02 8.33 -5.28
N TRP A 99 -17.22 9.51 -5.86
CA TRP A 99 -16.26 10.19 -6.72
C TRP A 99 -16.17 11.65 -6.32
N LEU A 100 -14.96 12.12 -6.01
CA LEU A 100 -14.64 13.54 -5.82
C LEU A 100 -13.90 14.03 -7.07
N GLN A 101 -14.41 15.09 -7.69
CA GLN A 101 -13.66 15.89 -8.64
C GLN A 101 -13.24 17.22 -8.00
N PRO A 102 -11.94 17.38 -7.67
CA PRO A 102 -11.45 18.54 -6.94
C PRO A 102 -11.68 19.88 -7.65
N ASP A 103 -11.44 19.95 -8.96
CA ASP A 103 -11.50 21.22 -9.71
C ASP A 103 -12.93 21.76 -9.89
N ALA A 104 -13.92 20.87 -9.89
CA ALA A 104 -15.33 21.24 -9.98
C ALA A 104 -16.01 21.31 -8.61
N ASN A 105 -15.29 20.98 -7.53
CA ASN A 105 -15.85 20.72 -6.20
C ASN A 105 -17.06 19.76 -6.29
N HIS A 106 -17.00 18.74 -7.15
CA HIS A 106 -18.13 17.86 -7.39
C HIS A 106 -17.96 16.56 -6.60
N ILE A 107 -19.01 16.15 -5.88
CA ILE A 107 -19.07 14.85 -5.19
C ILE A 107 -20.33 14.14 -5.63
N GLU A 108 -20.16 12.90 -6.08
CA GLU A 108 -21.25 11.98 -6.45
C GLU A 108 -21.02 10.63 -5.79
N THR A 109 -22.09 9.88 -5.54
CA THR A 109 -22.02 8.50 -5.02
C THR A 109 -22.96 7.58 -5.78
N TRP A 110 -22.55 6.32 -5.91
CA TRP A 110 -23.34 5.23 -6.47
C TRP A 110 -23.51 4.13 -5.43
N PRO A 111 -24.75 3.73 -5.12
CA PRO A 111 -24.99 2.63 -4.19
C PRO A 111 -24.52 1.32 -4.82
N LEU A 112 -23.87 0.49 -4.01
CA LEU A 112 -23.52 -0.87 -4.38
C LEU A 112 -24.78 -1.72 -4.60
N PRO A 113 -24.69 -2.83 -5.37
CA PRO A 113 -25.83 -3.70 -5.64
C PRO A 113 -26.50 -4.26 -4.38
N SER A 114 -25.72 -4.48 -3.31
CA SER A 114 -26.22 -4.90 -2.01
C SER A 114 -26.19 -3.76 -1.00
N PRO A 115 -27.31 -3.45 -0.32
CA PRO A 115 -27.35 -2.38 0.69
C PRO A 115 -26.66 -2.75 2.02
N THR A 116 -26.23 -4.00 2.18
CA THR A 116 -25.44 -4.45 3.34
C THR A 116 -23.97 -4.62 2.99
N ALA A 117 -23.56 -4.19 1.80
CA ALA A 117 -22.17 -4.17 1.39
C ALA A 117 -21.36 -3.18 2.24
N GLU A 118 -20.11 -3.49 2.49
CA GLU A 118 -19.14 -2.65 3.19
C GLU A 118 -17.87 -2.52 2.34
N PRO A 119 -17.81 -1.59 1.37
CA PRO A 119 -16.62 -1.39 0.56
C PRO A 119 -15.49 -0.83 1.44
N ILE A 120 -14.34 -1.52 1.44
CA ILE A 120 -13.24 -1.18 2.36
C ILE A 120 -11.91 -0.89 1.67
N PHE A 121 -11.75 -1.24 0.39
CA PHE A 121 -10.47 -1.09 -0.30
C PHE A 121 -10.70 -0.77 -1.76
N LEU A 122 -9.82 0.03 -2.36
CA LEU A 122 -9.89 0.41 -3.77
C LEU A 122 -8.55 0.27 -4.47
N ARG A 123 -8.58 -0.09 -5.75
CA ARG A 123 -7.46 0.09 -6.68
C ARG A 123 -7.98 0.51 -8.05
N GLU A 124 -7.22 1.36 -8.72
CA GLU A 124 -7.47 1.73 -10.10
C GLU A 124 -7.40 0.47 -10.97
N SER A 125 -8.25 0.42 -11.99
CA SER A 125 -8.20 -0.64 -12.98
C SER A 125 -8.14 -0.09 -14.38
N SER A 126 -7.28 -0.72 -15.18
CA SER A 126 -7.28 -0.57 -16.63
C SER A 126 -8.28 -1.50 -17.33
N PHE A 127 -8.83 -2.46 -16.60
CA PHE A 127 -9.82 -3.39 -17.08
C PHE A 127 -11.23 -2.82 -16.92
N GLY A 128 -12.10 -3.15 -17.88
CA GLY A 128 -13.50 -2.76 -17.86
C GLY A 128 -13.91 -1.85 -19.01
N ASP A 129 -15.20 -1.64 -19.14
CA ASP A 129 -15.85 -0.87 -20.23
C ASP A 129 -16.29 0.54 -19.79
N GLY A 130 -16.17 0.87 -18.51
CA GLY A 130 -16.47 2.20 -17.97
C GLY A 130 -15.44 3.26 -18.39
N VAL A 131 -15.75 4.53 -18.10
CA VAL A 131 -14.88 5.65 -18.47
C VAL A 131 -13.57 5.68 -17.69
N GLU A 132 -13.64 5.31 -16.41
CA GLU A 132 -12.52 5.04 -15.50
C GLU A 132 -13.02 4.01 -14.50
N ASN A 133 -12.22 2.98 -14.20
CA ASN A 133 -12.68 1.83 -13.44
C ASN A 133 -11.84 1.66 -12.17
N CYS A 134 -12.45 1.03 -11.16
CA CYS A 134 -11.71 0.61 -9.97
C CYS A 134 -12.22 -0.72 -9.42
N TRP A 135 -11.30 -1.55 -8.96
CA TRP A 135 -11.59 -2.72 -8.14
C TRP A 135 -11.91 -2.29 -6.72
N TYR A 136 -12.87 -2.97 -6.08
CA TYR A 136 -13.13 -2.85 -4.65
C TYR A 136 -13.26 -4.20 -3.97
N LEU A 137 -12.93 -4.25 -2.67
CA LEU A 137 -13.27 -5.38 -1.81
C LEU A 137 -14.42 -5.00 -0.89
N ASP A 138 -15.38 -5.91 -0.80
CA ASP A 138 -16.49 -5.83 0.11
C ASP A 138 -16.23 -6.65 1.37
N TRP A 139 -16.35 -5.99 2.53
CA TRP A 139 -16.02 -6.60 3.79
C TRP A 139 -17.09 -7.57 4.32
N GLU A 140 -18.35 -7.16 4.28
CA GLU A 140 -19.43 -7.95 4.88
C GLU A 140 -19.80 -9.19 4.04
N LEU A 141 -19.66 -9.11 2.72
CA LEU A 141 -20.12 -10.14 1.78
C LEU A 141 -18.97 -10.96 1.17
N GLY A 142 -17.71 -10.60 1.42
CA GLY A 142 -16.54 -11.28 0.87
C GLY A 142 -16.52 -11.28 -0.66
N ARG A 143 -16.76 -10.12 -1.27
CA ARG A 143 -16.81 -9.97 -2.73
C ARG A 143 -15.66 -9.14 -3.25
N LEU A 144 -15.15 -9.53 -4.41
CA LEU A 144 -14.39 -8.63 -5.28
C LEU A 144 -15.39 -8.00 -6.25
N GLY A 145 -15.43 -6.67 -6.32
CA GLY A 145 -16.21 -5.96 -7.31
C GLY A 145 -15.35 -5.08 -8.22
N LEU A 146 -15.83 -4.87 -9.43
CA LEU A 146 -15.33 -3.87 -10.36
C LEU A 146 -16.42 -2.81 -10.52
N PHE A 147 -16.07 -1.55 -10.26
CA PHE A 147 -16.92 -0.40 -10.54
C PHE A 147 -16.53 0.19 -11.90
N GLU A 148 -17.52 0.30 -12.79
CA GLU A 148 -17.37 0.69 -14.20
C GLU A 148 -18.44 1.73 -14.57
N PRO A 149 -18.34 2.97 -14.10
CA PRO A 149 -19.31 4.00 -14.42
C PRO A 149 -19.32 4.29 -15.93
N GLU A 150 -20.51 4.31 -16.54
CA GLU A 150 -20.67 4.67 -17.95
C GLU A 150 -20.31 6.14 -18.23
N GLN A 151 -20.44 7.00 -17.22
CA GLN A 151 -20.18 8.43 -17.33
C GLN A 151 -19.79 9.02 -15.97
N LEU A 152 -18.92 10.01 -15.99
CA LEU A 152 -18.60 10.86 -14.85
C LEU A 152 -18.98 12.30 -15.23
N THR A 153 -20.01 12.84 -14.58
CA THR A 153 -20.54 14.16 -14.96
C THR A 153 -20.20 15.21 -13.90
N SER A 154 -19.27 16.08 -14.26
CA SER A 154 -18.90 17.22 -13.45
C SER A 154 -19.94 18.35 -13.55
N THR A 155 -20.82 18.49 -12.56
CA THR A 155 -21.58 19.74 -12.42
C THR A 155 -21.21 20.44 -11.12
N PHE A 156 -20.88 21.73 -11.21
CA PHE A 156 -20.62 22.53 -10.01
C PHE A 156 -21.86 22.52 -9.12
N LEU A 157 -21.69 22.06 -7.88
CA LEU A 157 -22.71 22.10 -6.85
C LEU A 157 -22.34 23.20 -5.85
N PRO A 158 -23.14 24.26 -5.67
CA PRO A 158 -22.84 25.28 -4.67
C PRO A 158 -22.81 24.66 -3.26
N GLY A 159 -21.77 24.96 -2.47
CA GLY A 159 -21.66 24.52 -1.07
C GLY A 159 -20.80 23.29 -0.81
N THR A 160 -20.15 22.75 -1.85
CA THR A 160 -19.12 21.69 -1.75
C THR A 160 -17.69 22.25 -1.79
N ASP A 161 -17.54 23.56 -1.63
CA ASP A 161 -16.23 24.22 -1.63
C ASP A 161 -15.35 23.68 -0.48
N PRO A 162 -14.06 23.40 -0.74
CA PRO A 162 -13.18 22.88 0.28
C PRO A 162 -12.88 23.93 1.34
N VAL A 163 -12.74 23.47 2.57
CA VAL A 163 -12.24 24.30 3.67
C VAL A 163 -10.72 24.38 3.58
N ILE A 164 -10.18 25.60 3.63
CA ILE A 164 -8.73 25.82 3.65
C ILE A 164 -8.25 25.73 5.10
N ILE A 165 -7.31 24.82 5.37
CA ILE A 165 -6.73 24.63 6.70
C ILE A 165 -5.21 24.79 6.62
N SER A 166 -4.64 25.72 7.37
CA SER A 166 -3.18 25.85 7.48
C SER A 166 -2.63 24.83 8.46
N VAL A 167 -1.47 24.27 8.13
CA VAL A 167 -0.74 23.33 8.97
C VAL A 167 0.66 23.87 9.29
N THR A 168 1.38 23.17 10.16
CA THR A 168 2.75 23.52 10.54
C THR A 168 3.66 22.36 10.30
N GLN A 169 4.92 22.65 9.96
CA GLN A 169 5.93 21.65 9.71
C GLN A 169 7.12 21.72 10.64
N THR A 170 7.76 20.57 10.82
CA THR A 170 9.08 20.43 11.43
C THR A 170 9.95 19.54 10.56
N THR A 171 11.27 19.66 10.71
CA THR A 171 12.22 18.83 9.96
C THR A 171 13.16 18.11 10.91
N ARG A 172 13.51 16.87 10.60
CA ARG A 172 14.46 16.09 11.39
C ARG A 172 15.30 15.19 10.48
N ARG A 173 16.62 15.23 10.68
CA ARG A 173 17.54 14.32 10.03
C ARG A 173 17.57 12.95 10.71
N VAL A 174 17.63 11.90 9.92
CA VAL A 174 17.73 10.51 10.38
C VAL A 174 18.84 9.78 9.60
N VAL A 175 19.30 8.66 10.15
CA VAL A 175 20.32 7.82 9.53
C VAL A 175 19.75 6.42 9.39
N GLY A 176 19.75 5.91 8.16
CA GLY A 176 19.24 4.59 7.87
C GLY A 176 20.10 3.50 8.48
N LYS A 177 19.48 2.42 8.96
CA LYS A 177 20.16 1.19 9.35
C LYS A 177 20.06 0.21 8.21
N THR A 178 21.08 -0.62 8.01
CA THR A 178 21.14 -1.56 6.87
C THR A 178 21.46 -2.96 7.34
N GLN A 179 20.76 -3.96 6.79
CA GLN A 179 21.00 -5.37 7.06
C GLN A 179 20.68 -6.20 5.82
N ALA A 180 21.67 -6.98 5.36
CA ALA A 180 21.44 -8.04 4.39
C ALA A 180 20.84 -9.27 5.08
N VAL A 181 19.93 -9.94 4.40
CA VAL A 181 19.23 -11.13 4.89
C VAL A 181 19.17 -12.20 3.82
N ASP A 182 19.16 -13.46 4.25
CA ASP A 182 18.97 -14.60 3.35
C ASP A 182 17.49 -15.01 3.31
N PRO A 183 16.95 -15.37 2.15
CA PRO A 183 15.61 -15.93 2.07
C PRO A 183 15.55 -17.36 2.59
N ALA A 184 14.43 -17.71 3.23
CA ALA A 184 13.96 -19.08 3.25
C ALA A 184 13.28 -19.40 1.91
N LEU A 185 13.78 -20.41 1.20
CA LEU A 185 13.24 -20.84 -0.09
C LEU A 185 12.31 -22.04 0.11
N ILE A 186 11.08 -21.91 -0.37
CA ILE A 186 10.10 -22.99 -0.49
C ILE A 186 9.91 -23.25 -1.97
N MET A 187 10.31 -24.43 -2.42
CA MET A 187 10.12 -24.84 -3.81
C MET A 187 8.65 -25.23 -4.02
N GLY A 188 8.06 -24.73 -5.10
CA GLY A 188 6.79 -25.27 -5.59
C GLY A 188 6.97 -26.71 -6.04
N GLU A 189 5.87 -27.46 -6.12
CA GLU A 189 5.90 -28.81 -6.70
C GLU A 189 6.16 -28.71 -8.22
N ASP A 190 7.18 -29.41 -8.73
CA ASP A 190 7.50 -29.42 -10.16
C ASP A 190 6.28 -29.87 -10.99
N GLY A 191 5.81 -29.00 -11.90
CA GLY A 191 4.64 -29.27 -12.74
C GLY A 191 3.30 -29.02 -12.05
N PHE A 192 3.28 -28.37 -10.89
CA PHE A 192 2.07 -27.94 -10.20
C PHE A 192 1.32 -26.88 -11.01
N ALA A 193 0.12 -27.25 -11.48
CA ALA A 193 -0.86 -26.27 -11.91
C ALA A 193 -1.67 -25.82 -10.68
N PRO A 194 -1.82 -24.51 -10.43
CA PRO A 194 -2.64 -24.03 -9.32
C PRO A 194 -4.09 -24.52 -9.47
N ALA A 195 -4.74 -24.77 -8.34
CA ALA A 195 -6.16 -25.08 -8.35
C ALA A 195 -6.91 -23.95 -9.05
N THR A 196 -7.80 -24.29 -9.98
CA THR A 196 -8.39 -23.34 -10.92
C THR A 196 -9.91 -23.50 -10.92
N TYR A 197 -10.62 -22.38 -10.78
CA TYR A 197 -12.08 -22.34 -10.66
C TYR A 197 -12.67 -21.28 -11.59
N LEU A 198 -13.82 -21.57 -12.19
CA LEU A 198 -14.62 -20.58 -12.91
C LEU A 198 -15.52 -19.85 -11.91
N HIS A 199 -15.42 -18.53 -11.85
CA HIS A 199 -16.27 -17.66 -11.05
C HIS A 199 -16.92 -16.61 -11.95
N LEU A 200 -18.20 -16.79 -12.27
CA LEU A 200 -18.93 -15.82 -13.08
C LEU A 200 -19.37 -14.63 -12.21
N PRO A 201 -19.21 -13.39 -12.70
CA PRO A 201 -19.67 -12.22 -11.97
C PRO A 201 -21.19 -12.10 -12.03
N VAL A 202 -21.73 -11.41 -11.03
CA VAL A 202 -23.05 -10.79 -11.11
C VAL A 202 -22.86 -9.40 -11.69
N GLU A 203 -23.51 -9.12 -12.82
CA GLU A 203 -23.43 -7.83 -13.50
C GLU A 203 -24.67 -6.98 -13.19
N THR A 204 -24.46 -5.71 -12.92
CA THR A 204 -25.47 -4.66 -12.76
C THR A 204 -24.97 -3.39 -13.45
N ASP A 205 -25.79 -2.33 -13.50
CA ASP A 205 -25.53 -1.12 -14.31
C ASP A 205 -24.06 -0.65 -14.28
N ASN A 206 -23.49 -0.37 -13.11
CA ASN A 206 -22.10 0.11 -12.97
C ASN A 206 -21.16 -0.92 -12.32
N TYR A 207 -21.59 -2.17 -12.13
CA TYR A 207 -20.82 -3.13 -11.32
C TYR A 207 -20.75 -4.54 -11.90
N ARG A 208 -19.58 -5.16 -11.74
CA ARG A 208 -19.39 -6.62 -11.86
C ARG A 208 -18.85 -7.16 -10.54
N GLU A 209 -19.57 -8.09 -9.92
CA GLU A 209 -19.19 -8.64 -8.61
C GLU A 209 -18.93 -10.15 -8.67
N TRP A 210 -17.73 -10.56 -8.24
CA TRP A 210 -17.35 -11.95 -8.05
C TRP A 210 -17.52 -12.34 -6.57
N GLY A 211 -18.39 -13.31 -6.31
CA GLY A 211 -18.46 -13.98 -5.01
C GLY A 211 -17.32 -14.96 -4.84
N LEU A 212 -16.28 -14.56 -4.10
CA LEU A 212 -15.12 -15.39 -3.80
C LEU A 212 -15.32 -16.00 -2.41
N VAL A 213 -15.77 -17.26 -2.38
CA VAL A 213 -16.23 -17.99 -1.17
C VAL A 213 -15.18 -18.04 -0.05
N THR A 214 -13.92 -17.77 -0.35
CA THR A 214 -12.81 -17.94 0.59
C THR A 214 -12.39 -16.65 1.31
N MET A 215 -13.12 -15.54 1.13
CA MET A 215 -12.83 -14.24 1.73
C MET A 215 -13.52 -13.99 3.10
N ASP A 216 -13.57 -14.98 4.02
CA ASP A 216 -14.23 -14.81 5.35
C ASP A 216 -13.23 -14.97 6.53
N PRO A 217 -12.62 -13.89 7.07
CA PRO A 217 -12.85 -12.49 6.75
C PRO A 217 -12.13 -12.04 5.46
N PRO A 218 -12.56 -10.92 4.86
CA PRO A 218 -11.99 -10.40 3.64
C PRO A 218 -10.54 -9.98 3.82
N ALA A 219 -9.79 -10.07 2.72
CA ALA A 219 -8.45 -9.52 2.68
C ALA A 219 -8.48 -7.98 2.73
N TYR A 220 -7.46 -7.41 3.36
CA TYR A 220 -7.18 -5.97 3.36
C TYR A 220 -6.22 -5.56 2.24
N ALA A 221 -6.11 -6.37 1.20
CA ALA A 221 -5.19 -6.12 0.11
C ALA A 221 -5.75 -6.64 -1.20
N LEU A 222 -5.58 -5.83 -2.25
CA LEU A 222 -5.71 -6.26 -3.63
C LEU A 222 -4.69 -5.54 -4.49
N ALA A 223 -4.30 -6.18 -5.60
CA ALA A 223 -3.45 -5.55 -6.61
C ALA A 223 -3.77 -6.08 -8.00
N GLU A 224 -3.71 -5.21 -9.01
CA GLU A 224 -3.77 -5.60 -10.42
C GLU A 224 -2.34 -5.74 -10.95
N ASP A 225 -2.01 -6.89 -11.55
CA ASP A 225 -0.72 -7.09 -12.21
C ASP A 225 -0.71 -6.51 -13.64
N VAL A 226 0.47 -6.46 -14.27
CA VAL A 226 0.65 -5.90 -15.63
C VAL A 226 -0.12 -6.67 -16.72
N ARG A 227 -0.69 -7.84 -16.41
CA ARG A 227 -1.53 -8.65 -17.31
C ARG A 227 -3.03 -8.43 -17.05
N GLY A 228 -3.39 -7.54 -16.12
CA GLY A 228 -4.76 -7.30 -15.70
C GLY A 228 -5.33 -8.40 -14.80
N GLN A 229 -4.47 -9.26 -14.19
CA GLN A 229 -4.95 -10.20 -13.18
C GLN A 229 -5.06 -9.51 -11.84
N VAL A 230 -6.15 -9.79 -11.13
CA VAL A 230 -6.41 -9.26 -9.80
C VAL A 230 -5.97 -10.27 -8.76
N TRP A 231 -4.99 -9.87 -7.95
CA TRP A 231 -4.41 -10.67 -6.88
C TRP A 231 -5.03 -10.28 -5.55
N ILE A 232 -5.49 -11.27 -4.78
CA ILE A 232 -6.15 -11.07 -3.48
C ILE A 232 -5.68 -12.17 -2.52
N PRO A 233 -5.33 -11.85 -1.27
CA PRO A 233 -5.11 -12.85 -0.25
C PRO A 233 -6.36 -13.65 0.09
N ASP A 234 -6.21 -14.93 0.29
CA ASP A 234 -7.18 -15.80 0.91
C ASP A 234 -6.76 -16.03 2.36
N ALA A 235 -7.32 -15.21 3.26
CA ALA A 235 -6.99 -15.25 4.68
C ALA A 235 -7.38 -16.58 5.35
N VAL A 236 -8.39 -17.28 4.82
CA VAL A 236 -8.90 -18.53 5.39
C VAL A 236 -7.99 -19.70 5.07
N ASN A 237 -7.55 -19.80 3.82
CA ASN A 237 -6.80 -20.95 3.33
C ASN A 237 -5.29 -20.72 3.25
N GLY A 238 -4.79 -19.52 3.59
CA GLY A 238 -3.37 -19.20 3.52
C GLY A 238 -2.85 -19.27 2.09
N SER A 239 -3.54 -18.61 1.15
CA SER A 239 -3.19 -18.65 -0.27
C SER A 239 -3.32 -17.27 -0.93
N LEU A 240 -2.81 -17.13 -2.16
CA LEU A 240 -3.12 -15.99 -3.03
C LEU A 240 -4.02 -16.44 -4.16
N LEU A 241 -5.13 -15.72 -4.34
CA LEU A 241 -6.03 -15.84 -5.47
C LEU A 241 -5.54 -14.92 -6.58
N ALA A 242 -5.56 -15.40 -7.82
CA ALA A 242 -5.39 -14.60 -9.03
C ALA A 242 -6.62 -14.76 -9.92
N LEU A 243 -7.49 -13.76 -9.93
CA LEU A 243 -8.61 -13.67 -10.88
C LEU A 243 -8.10 -13.10 -12.20
N SER A 244 -8.36 -13.79 -13.31
CA SER A 244 -8.36 -13.16 -14.62
C SER A 244 -9.80 -12.73 -14.94
N PRO A 245 -10.08 -11.42 -14.99
CA PRO A 245 -11.46 -10.94 -15.13
C PRO A 245 -12.00 -11.09 -16.56
N SER A 246 -11.13 -11.24 -17.56
CA SER A 246 -11.54 -11.50 -18.96
C SER A 246 -12.03 -12.93 -19.21
N ASP A 247 -11.53 -13.90 -18.45
CA ASP A 247 -11.87 -15.32 -18.61
C ASP A 247 -12.72 -15.85 -17.42
N ASN A 248 -12.91 -15.04 -16.38
CA ASN A 248 -13.61 -15.39 -15.14
C ASN A 248 -12.97 -16.57 -14.40
N VAL A 249 -11.66 -16.75 -14.57
CA VAL A 249 -10.92 -17.85 -13.97
C VAL A 249 -10.13 -17.36 -12.76
N VAL A 250 -10.35 -17.99 -11.62
CA VAL A 250 -9.56 -17.81 -10.40
C VAL A 250 -8.55 -18.95 -10.28
N ARG A 251 -7.27 -18.60 -10.13
CA ARG A 251 -6.18 -19.53 -9.79
C ARG A 251 -5.81 -19.35 -8.32
N VAL A 252 -5.57 -20.45 -7.62
CA VAL A 252 -5.22 -20.47 -6.19
C VAL A 252 -3.78 -20.94 -6.01
N TYR A 253 -2.95 -20.08 -5.45
CA TYR A 253 -1.54 -20.34 -5.16
C TYR A 253 -1.35 -20.51 -3.65
N GLY A 254 -1.13 -21.75 -3.20
CA GLY A 254 -0.87 -22.03 -1.79
C GLY A 254 0.40 -21.34 -1.30
N LEU A 255 0.35 -20.81 -0.08
CA LEU A 255 1.51 -20.28 0.62
C LEU A 255 1.85 -21.19 1.82
N PRO A 256 3.03 -21.03 2.43
CA PRO A 256 3.32 -21.68 3.71
C PRO A 256 2.26 -21.35 4.77
N ASP A 257 1.90 -22.36 5.57
CA ASP A 257 0.89 -22.23 6.63
C ASP A 257 1.22 -21.12 7.64
N GLY A 258 0.19 -20.45 8.15
CA GLY A 258 0.30 -19.45 9.21
C GLY A 258 0.82 -18.08 8.76
N LEU A 259 0.79 -17.79 7.45
CA LEU A 259 1.07 -16.45 6.92
C LEU A 259 -0.22 -15.63 6.81
N TRP A 260 -0.24 -14.49 7.48
CA TRP A 260 -1.25 -13.46 7.32
C TRP A 260 -0.74 -12.36 6.39
N ILE A 261 -1.36 -12.20 5.22
CA ILE A 261 -0.88 -11.30 4.17
C ILE A 261 -1.46 -9.90 4.38
N GLY A 262 -0.58 -8.91 4.51
CA GLY A 262 -0.97 -7.52 4.75
C GLY A 262 -1.10 -6.68 3.48
N SER A 263 -0.29 -6.94 2.45
CA SER A 263 -0.29 -6.19 1.19
C SER A 263 0.38 -6.96 0.07
N LEU A 264 0.12 -6.52 -1.16
CA LEU A 264 0.58 -7.10 -2.40
C LEU A 264 1.26 -6.04 -3.27
N ALA A 265 2.36 -6.41 -3.90
CA ALA A 265 3.11 -5.58 -4.82
C ALA A 265 3.53 -6.41 -6.05
N PRO A 266 2.73 -6.39 -7.13
CA PRO A 266 3.14 -6.91 -8.43
C PRO A 266 4.35 -6.13 -8.94
N ILE A 267 5.36 -6.84 -9.47
CA ILE A 267 6.53 -6.19 -10.05
C ILE A 267 6.22 -5.70 -11.46
N PRO A 268 6.49 -4.42 -11.78
CA PRO A 268 6.42 -3.95 -13.15
C PRO A 268 7.29 -4.80 -14.07
N ARG A 269 6.71 -5.33 -15.15
CA ARG A 269 7.39 -6.16 -16.18
C ARG A 269 7.80 -7.57 -15.75
N SER A 270 7.37 -8.05 -14.57
CA SER A 270 7.43 -9.46 -14.20
C SER A 270 6.03 -9.98 -13.89
N THR A 271 5.90 -11.30 -13.82
CA THR A 271 4.71 -11.99 -13.29
C THR A 271 4.80 -12.23 -11.79
N ASP A 272 5.94 -11.91 -11.19
CA ASP A 272 6.24 -12.09 -9.78
C ASP A 272 5.41 -11.15 -8.91
N ILE A 273 4.95 -11.68 -7.77
CA ILE A 273 4.15 -10.96 -6.80
C ILE A 273 4.91 -10.93 -5.49
N TYR A 274 5.33 -9.75 -5.06
CA TYR A 274 5.79 -9.56 -3.70
C TYR A 274 4.61 -9.32 -2.77
N PHE A 275 4.77 -9.73 -1.52
CA PHE A 275 3.77 -9.53 -0.50
C PHE A 275 4.42 -9.30 0.86
N SER A 276 3.69 -8.68 1.75
CA SER A 276 4.06 -8.57 3.15
C SER A 276 3.24 -9.58 3.93
N ALA A 277 3.88 -10.24 4.90
CA ALA A 277 3.21 -11.25 5.69
C ALA A 277 3.64 -11.19 7.15
N HIS A 278 2.69 -11.39 8.07
CA HIS A 278 3.00 -11.77 9.43
C HIS A 278 2.93 -13.29 9.57
N SER A 279 3.92 -13.91 10.21
CA SER A 279 3.94 -15.35 10.44
C SER A 279 3.53 -15.67 11.87
N GLU A 280 2.40 -16.34 12.04
CA GLU A 280 1.90 -16.77 13.35
C GLU A 280 2.79 -17.86 13.99
N ASN A 281 3.53 -18.60 13.17
CA ASN A 281 4.38 -19.70 13.62
C ASN A 281 5.59 -19.23 14.45
N ASP A 282 6.15 -18.08 14.09
CA ASP A 282 7.36 -17.52 14.72
C ASP A 282 7.17 -16.08 15.22
N GLY A 283 6.03 -15.45 14.95
CA GLY A 283 5.72 -14.07 15.33
C GLY A 283 6.51 -13.02 14.55
N VAL A 284 7.12 -13.39 13.40
CA VAL A 284 8.03 -12.50 12.66
C VAL A 284 7.39 -12.08 11.34
N SER A 285 7.34 -10.77 11.11
CA SER A 285 6.91 -10.18 9.83
C SER A 285 7.97 -10.39 8.74
N LYS A 286 7.51 -10.62 7.52
CA LYS A 286 8.31 -11.05 6.38
C LYS A 286 7.92 -10.29 5.12
N ILE A 287 8.90 -10.11 4.24
CA ILE A 287 8.63 -9.89 2.82
C ILE A 287 8.62 -11.27 2.16
N GLY A 288 7.61 -11.53 1.35
CA GLY A 288 7.49 -12.72 0.53
C GLY A 288 7.51 -12.41 -0.95
N LEU A 289 7.95 -13.38 -1.74
CA LEU A 289 7.90 -13.40 -3.19
C LEU A 289 7.22 -14.69 -3.61
N LEU A 290 6.10 -14.60 -4.33
CA LEU A 290 5.52 -15.70 -5.08
C LEU A 290 5.92 -15.58 -6.55
N GLN A 291 6.43 -16.68 -7.11
CA GLN A 291 6.67 -16.83 -8.55
C GLN A 291 5.54 -17.70 -9.14
N PRO A 292 4.50 -17.11 -9.78
CA PRO A 292 3.31 -17.87 -10.16
C PRO A 292 3.56 -18.98 -11.18
N GLU A 293 4.59 -18.86 -12.02
CA GLU A 293 4.91 -19.87 -13.05
C GLU A 293 5.40 -21.19 -12.45
N THR A 294 6.04 -21.15 -11.28
CA THR A 294 6.63 -22.32 -10.63
C THR A 294 5.97 -22.66 -9.30
N GLY A 295 5.21 -21.71 -8.72
CA GLY A 295 4.71 -21.82 -7.34
C GLY A 295 5.82 -21.66 -6.29
N ASN A 296 7.04 -21.27 -6.68
CA ASN A 296 8.11 -21.05 -5.72
C ASN A 296 7.79 -19.84 -4.84
N VAL A 297 8.14 -19.97 -3.56
CA VAL A 297 8.02 -18.90 -2.58
C VAL A 297 9.38 -18.64 -1.94
N ALA A 298 9.76 -17.37 -1.84
CA ALA A 298 10.90 -16.93 -1.04
C ALA A 298 10.40 -16.00 0.08
N LEU A 299 10.92 -16.18 1.29
CA LEU A 299 10.55 -15.38 2.47
C LEU A 299 11.78 -14.78 3.15
N TRP A 300 11.77 -13.47 3.36
CA TRP A 300 12.80 -12.73 4.07
C TRP A 300 12.24 -12.15 5.36
N ASN A 301 12.88 -12.45 6.50
CA ASN A 301 12.50 -11.83 7.77
C ASN A 301 12.81 -10.33 7.74
N ILE A 302 11.82 -9.50 8.08
CA ILE A 302 12.01 -8.05 8.23
C ILE A 302 12.78 -7.82 9.55
N PRO A 303 13.96 -7.17 9.53
CA PRO A 303 14.70 -6.88 10.74
C PRO A 303 13.93 -5.94 11.68
N GLY A 304 13.92 -6.22 12.98
CA GLY A 304 13.37 -5.27 13.99
C GLY A 304 11.87 -5.38 14.29
N GLY A 305 11.13 -6.27 13.61
CA GLY A 305 9.68 -6.40 13.82
C GLY A 305 9.30 -7.03 15.16
N SER A 306 8.27 -6.48 15.82
CA SER A 306 7.60 -7.10 16.96
C SER A 306 6.06 -7.07 16.91
N GLU A 307 5.43 -6.63 15.82
CA GLU A 307 3.95 -6.60 15.72
C GLU A 307 3.38 -6.70 14.29
N ILE A 308 2.05 -6.81 14.22
CA ILE A 308 1.21 -7.41 13.16
C ILE A 308 0.80 -6.41 12.06
N ASP A 309 1.10 -5.12 12.20
CA ASP A 309 0.27 -4.12 11.54
C ASP A 309 0.67 -3.76 10.10
N ALA A 310 -0.39 -3.43 9.35
CA ALA A 310 -0.48 -3.19 7.92
C ALA A 310 0.76 -2.54 7.28
N ILE A 311 1.17 -3.13 6.18
CA ILE A 311 2.38 -2.78 5.43
C ILE A 311 1.92 -2.35 4.05
N SER A 312 1.82 -1.05 3.76
CA SER A 312 1.64 -0.62 2.36
C SER A 312 2.93 -0.89 1.59
N LEU A 313 2.87 -1.69 0.53
CA LEU A 313 4.00 -2.02 -0.33
C LEU A 313 3.96 -1.20 -1.62
N LEU A 314 5.10 -0.63 -1.97
CA LEU A 314 5.31 0.09 -3.21
C LEU A 314 6.60 -0.39 -3.88
N VAL A 315 6.57 -0.59 -5.20
CA VAL A 315 7.77 -0.90 -5.98
C VAL A 315 8.30 0.38 -6.61
N VAL A 316 9.53 0.79 -6.26
CA VAL A 316 10.21 1.95 -6.84
C VAL A 316 11.69 1.64 -7.00
N ASP A 317 12.25 1.93 -8.19
CA ASP A 317 13.69 1.79 -8.47
C ASP A 317 14.27 0.44 -8.04
N ASP A 318 13.65 -0.65 -8.49
CA ASP A 318 14.04 -2.06 -8.19
C ASP A 318 14.13 -2.40 -6.70
N ALA A 319 13.38 -1.67 -5.87
CA ALA A 319 13.24 -1.92 -4.44
C ALA A 319 11.78 -1.88 -4.00
N LEU A 320 11.47 -2.62 -2.93
CA LEU A 320 10.20 -2.44 -2.21
C LEU A 320 10.36 -1.35 -1.16
N TRP A 321 9.40 -0.45 -1.09
CA TRP A 321 9.25 0.55 -0.06
C TRP A 321 8.01 0.26 0.76
N PHE A 322 8.14 0.29 2.08
CA PHE A 322 7.01 0.02 2.96
C PHE A 322 7.16 0.61 4.36
N CYS A 323 6.03 0.69 5.07
CA CYS A 323 5.99 1.03 6.48
C CYS A 323 5.89 -0.23 7.32
N ASP A 324 6.64 -0.30 8.42
CA ASP A 324 6.40 -1.22 9.52
C ASP A 324 5.86 -0.39 10.68
N ARG A 325 4.54 -0.49 10.89
CA ARG A 325 3.84 0.27 11.93
C ARG A 325 4.33 -0.13 13.33
N GLY A 326 4.49 -1.42 13.58
CA GLY A 326 4.88 -1.97 14.88
C GLY A 326 6.30 -1.58 15.28
N HIS A 327 7.22 -1.49 14.32
CA HIS A 327 8.57 -0.98 14.57
C HIS A 327 8.67 0.55 14.51
N GLY A 328 7.72 1.24 13.87
CA GLY A 328 7.79 2.69 13.67
C GLY A 328 8.91 3.08 12.70
N ALA A 329 8.96 2.42 11.54
CA ALA A 329 10.00 2.67 10.55
C ALA A 329 9.50 2.57 9.11
N VAL A 330 10.19 3.26 8.21
CA VAL A 330 10.06 3.09 6.77
C VAL A 330 11.23 2.28 6.26
N TYR A 331 10.93 1.23 5.51
CA TYR A 331 11.86 0.29 4.94
C TYR A 331 11.99 0.47 3.43
N ARG A 332 13.18 0.16 2.97
CA ARG A 332 13.55 -0.11 1.60
C ARG A 332 14.17 -1.50 1.54
N PHE A 333 13.66 -2.38 0.70
CA PHE A 333 14.20 -3.71 0.45
C PHE A 333 14.71 -3.82 -0.99
N GLU A 334 16.02 -3.91 -1.14
CA GLU A 334 16.68 -4.09 -2.44
C GLU A 334 16.45 -5.50 -2.97
N LEU A 335 15.76 -5.60 -4.11
CA LEU A 335 15.37 -6.90 -4.67
C LEU A 335 16.60 -7.74 -5.07
N ALA A 336 17.60 -7.11 -5.68
CA ALA A 336 18.78 -7.79 -6.20
C ALA A 336 19.72 -8.34 -5.12
N SER A 337 19.86 -7.62 -3.99
CA SER A 337 20.83 -7.95 -2.94
C SER A 337 20.19 -8.44 -1.64
N SER A 338 18.85 -8.56 -1.58
CA SER A 338 18.12 -8.95 -0.37
C SER A 338 18.55 -8.13 0.85
N THR A 339 18.65 -6.81 0.67
CA THR A 339 19.17 -5.90 1.69
C THR A 339 18.10 -4.93 2.13
N PHE A 340 17.81 -4.91 3.43
CA PHE A 340 16.96 -3.91 4.04
C PHE A 340 17.77 -2.68 4.41
N THR A 341 17.23 -1.50 4.11
CA THR A 341 17.60 -0.23 4.71
C THR A 341 16.35 0.39 5.33
N TRP A 342 16.41 0.87 6.57
CA TRP A 342 15.24 1.48 7.20
C TRP A 342 15.57 2.72 8.01
N TRP A 343 14.61 3.63 8.06
CA TRP A 343 14.66 4.89 8.79
C TRP A 343 13.54 4.93 9.82
N GLU A 344 13.90 5.11 11.09
CA GLU A 344 12.94 5.23 12.18
C GLU A 344 12.16 6.55 12.09
N THR A 345 10.86 6.48 12.36
CA THR A 345 9.97 7.65 12.52
C THR A 345 10.13 8.30 13.89
N GLY A 346 10.76 7.61 14.85
CA GLY A 346 11.22 8.19 16.11
C GLY A 346 10.20 8.19 17.25
N GLY A 347 9.25 7.26 17.27
CA GLY A 347 8.30 7.04 18.37
C GLY A 347 7.04 6.28 17.92
N ASP A 348 5.95 6.47 18.67
CA ASP A 348 4.62 5.86 18.45
C ASP A 348 3.85 6.46 17.24
N ASP A 349 4.55 7.00 16.23
CA ASP A 349 3.95 7.71 15.09
C ASP A 349 3.09 6.80 14.20
N SER A 350 3.23 5.47 14.32
CA SER A 350 2.39 4.48 13.62
C SER A 350 2.32 4.72 12.09
N PRO A 351 3.45 4.62 11.36
CA PRO A 351 3.45 4.78 9.91
C PRO A 351 2.64 3.68 9.23
N LEU A 352 1.77 4.04 8.28
CA LEU A 352 0.80 3.12 7.70
C LEU A 352 0.87 3.09 6.17
N TYR A 353 0.50 4.19 5.51
CA TYR A 353 0.55 4.28 4.05
C TYR A 353 1.82 4.95 3.58
N ILE A 354 2.34 4.52 2.42
CA ILE A 354 3.49 5.13 1.75
C ILE A 354 3.20 5.29 0.26
N VAL A 355 3.59 6.44 -0.30
CA VAL A 355 3.58 6.69 -1.75
C VAL A 355 4.88 7.37 -2.18
N ALA A 356 5.30 7.14 -3.41
CA ALA A 356 6.44 7.85 -3.99
C ALA A 356 6.04 9.27 -4.40
N GLY A 357 6.93 10.23 -4.14
CA GLY A 357 6.87 11.56 -4.70
C GLY A 357 7.84 11.72 -5.87
N TYR A 358 8.54 12.85 -5.91
CA TYR A 358 9.69 13.02 -6.79
C TYR A 358 10.79 11.97 -6.50
N PRO A 359 11.75 11.75 -7.43
CA PRO A 359 12.83 10.79 -7.21
C PRO A 359 13.55 10.97 -5.86
N GLY A 360 13.63 9.90 -5.08
CA GLY A 360 14.21 9.91 -3.73
C GLY A 360 13.30 10.50 -2.64
N GLU A 361 12.03 10.79 -2.94
CA GLU A 361 11.03 11.28 -1.99
C GLU A 361 9.90 10.28 -1.77
N PHE A 362 9.51 10.11 -0.51
CA PHE A 362 8.42 9.22 -0.11
C PHE A 362 7.53 9.94 0.89
N TRP A 363 6.22 9.91 0.65
CA TRP A 363 5.20 10.46 1.53
C TRP A 363 4.58 9.35 2.36
N VAL A 364 4.32 9.64 3.62
CA VAL A 364 3.92 8.65 4.62
C VAL A 364 2.84 9.23 5.51
N SER A 365 1.79 8.46 5.79
CA SER A 365 0.80 8.83 6.80
C SER A 365 1.16 8.18 8.13
N TRP A 366 1.14 9.00 9.18
CA TRP A 366 1.38 8.62 10.56
C TRP A 366 0.04 8.74 11.28
N GLU A 367 -0.71 7.63 11.22
CA GLU A 367 -2.14 7.61 11.52
C GLU A 367 -2.42 8.11 12.94
N TRP A 368 -1.95 7.39 13.96
CA TRP A 368 -2.28 7.68 15.35
C TRP A 368 -1.65 8.95 15.91
N SER A 369 -0.61 9.48 15.28
CA SER A 369 -0.03 10.76 15.68
C SER A 369 -0.59 11.95 14.91
N GLY A 370 -1.55 11.73 14.00
CA GLY A 370 -2.22 12.79 13.26
C GLY A 370 -1.28 13.59 12.38
N LYS A 371 -0.34 12.92 11.69
CA LYS A 371 0.68 13.60 10.87
C LYS A 371 0.80 12.97 9.49
N ILE A 372 1.26 13.77 8.54
CA ILE A 372 1.86 13.26 7.31
C ILE A 372 3.33 13.66 7.30
N ALA A 373 4.16 12.82 6.71
CA ALA A 373 5.59 13.04 6.64
C ALA A 373 6.13 12.78 5.24
N ARG A 374 7.16 13.51 4.86
CA ARG A 374 7.96 13.28 3.66
C ARG A 374 9.36 12.86 4.07
N LEU A 375 9.78 11.68 3.66
CA LEU A 375 11.17 11.23 3.68
C LEU A 375 11.85 11.70 2.40
N ARG A 376 12.98 12.38 2.51
CA ARG A 376 13.83 12.74 1.37
C ARG A 376 15.21 12.12 1.54
N LEU A 377 15.60 11.30 0.58
CA LEU A 377 16.97 10.81 0.45
C LEU A 377 17.86 11.89 -0.19
N PRO A 378 19.16 11.96 0.15
CA PRO A 378 20.10 12.83 -0.53
C PRO A 378 20.19 12.44 -2.00
N SER A 379 20.26 13.45 -2.89
CA SER A 379 20.59 13.23 -4.28
C SER A 379 21.97 12.57 -4.39
N GLU A 380 22.07 11.50 -5.19
CA GLU A 380 23.34 10.83 -5.48
C GLU A 380 24.38 11.73 -6.16
#